data_AF-A0A956EUJ4-F1
#
_entry.id   AF-A0A956EUJ4-F1
#
_cell.length_a   1.000
_cell.length_b   1.000
_cell.length_c   1.000
_cell.angle_alpha   90.00
_cell.angle_beta   90.00
_cell.angle_gamma   90.00
#
_symmetry.space_group_name_H-M   'P 1'
#
loop_
_entity.id
_entity.type
_entity.pdbx_description
1 polymer ?
#
loop_
_entity_poly.entity_id
_entity_poly.type
_entity_poly.pdbx_seq_one_letter_code
_entity_poly.pdbx_strand_id
1 'polypeptide(L)'
;MQAPRGAAPSARATLTQPESADGEPAKVELLAPAANPAPYGRVYSVRYISWVWIPRDVEKPRGKWVKLGFIRTGYGVPLREAELAPPRDQCRQGYYAIEPRGYVCADGTTTQDPEHPVVEAMQEAGADLIEQDPEAVFPYHYAFSIGAPMYERLPTDEQHRLVMMRFRERPLKLGDWAKGFEDLTTREPVAANGPPPRFIAEQGKSPLAGDNLVRKNLPHGSMVSYSRAFEAKGRVWLVTPELTLVPADRVRPYTPSRFRGVELGALKLPLAWARKKPRALYRLSGDAAANTSSMEPTGEQLTAAAPIELSGEERKVKGDRYVATRDGRWLRHDHVRIAR
;
A
#
# COMPACT_ATOMS: atom_id res chain seq x y z
N MET A 1 -60.94 -4.64 -23.43
CA MET A 1 -60.01 -5.71 -23.88
C MET A 1 -58.62 -5.34 -23.42
N GLN A 2 -58.15 -5.98 -22.35
CA GLN A 2 -56.88 -5.76 -21.67
C GLN A 2 -55.86 -6.80 -22.13
N ALA A 3 -54.62 -6.37 -22.41
CA ALA A 3 -53.49 -7.23 -22.70
C ALA A 3 -52.96 -7.88 -21.40
N PRO A 4 -52.51 -9.14 -21.41
CA PRO A 4 -51.82 -9.70 -20.25
C PRO A 4 -50.34 -9.34 -20.28
N ARG A 5 -49.87 -8.74 -19.19
CA ARG A 5 -48.46 -8.65 -18.79
C ARG A 5 -48.07 -9.98 -18.14
N GLY A 6 -47.17 -10.74 -18.77
CA GLY A 6 -46.52 -11.89 -18.16
C GLY A 6 -45.09 -11.51 -17.75
N ALA A 7 -44.88 -11.27 -16.45
CA ALA A 7 -43.56 -11.18 -15.86
C ALA A 7 -43.07 -12.61 -15.56
N ALA A 8 -41.97 -13.02 -16.17
CA ALA A 8 -41.30 -14.28 -15.84
C ALA A 8 -40.40 -14.09 -14.59
N PRO A 9 -40.32 -15.08 -13.68
CA PRO A 9 -39.62 -14.95 -12.42
C PRO A 9 -38.09 -15.01 -12.60
N SER A 10 -37.40 -14.10 -11.92
CA SER A 10 -35.94 -14.12 -11.77
C SER A 10 -35.56 -15.25 -10.82
N ALA A 11 -35.04 -16.36 -11.36
CA ALA A 11 -34.41 -17.39 -10.57
C ALA A 11 -33.05 -16.86 -10.07
N ARG A 12 -32.96 -16.57 -8.77
CA ARG A 12 -31.68 -16.40 -8.08
C ARG A 12 -30.93 -17.74 -8.18
N ALA A 13 -29.87 -17.78 -8.96
CA ALA A 13 -28.91 -18.88 -8.91
C ALA A 13 -28.20 -18.83 -7.55
N THR A 14 -28.56 -19.76 -6.66
CA THR A 14 -27.81 -20.07 -5.47
C THR A 14 -26.47 -20.66 -5.92
N LEU A 15 -25.38 -19.94 -5.69
CA LEU A 15 -24.04 -20.49 -5.85
C LEU A 15 -23.82 -21.50 -4.72
N THR A 16 -23.95 -22.78 -5.04
CA THR A 16 -23.44 -23.86 -4.19
C THR A 16 -21.93 -23.69 -4.10
N GLN A 17 -21.42 -23.44 -2.89
CA GLN A 17 -19.98 -23.49 -2.64
C GLN A 17 -19.50 -24.92 -2.89
N PRO A 18 -18.44 -25.14 -3.70
CA PRO A 18 -17.80 -26.44 -3.72
C PRO A 18 -17.17 -26.71 -2.35
N GLU A 19 -17.39 -27.94 -1.89
CA GLU A 19 -16.79 -28.55 -0.72
C GLU A 19 -15.30 -28.22 -0.63
N SER A 20 -14.88 -27.80 0.57
CA SER A 20 -13.50 -27.52 0.90
C SER A 20 -12.65 -28.77 0.66
N ALA A 21 -11.81 -28.73 -0.37
CA ALA A 21 -10.64 -29.59 -0.38
C ALA A 21 -9.72 -29.10 0.74
N ASP A 22 -9.61 -29.90 1.80
CA ASP A 22 -8.69 -29.75 2.94
C ASP A 22 -7.23 -29.93 2.49
N GLY A 23 -6.80 -29.14 1.51
CA GLY A 23 -5.39 -28.97 1.17
C GLY A 23 -4.91 -27.70 1.85
N GLU A 24 -4.17 -27.86 2.95
CA GLU A 24 -3.45 -26.75 3.57
C GLU A 24 -2.60 -26.07 2.49
N PRO A 25 -2.83 -24.76 2.21
CA PRO A 25 -2.13 -24.09 1.13
C PRO A 25 -0.64 -24.13 1.44
N ALA A 26 0.15 -24.63 0.48
CA ALA A 26 1.60 -24.59 0.57
C ALA A 26 1.99 -23.13 0.78
N LYS A 27 2.46 -22.83 2.00
CA LYS A 27 2.94 -21.52 2.40
C LYS A 27 4.03 -21.13 1.41
N VAL A 28 3.73 -20.17 0.53
CA VAL A 28 4.78 -19.51 -0.24
C VAL A 28 5.52 -18.70 0.81
N GLU A 29 6.58 -19.29 1.33
CA GLU A 29 7.52 -18.60 2.18
C GLU A 29 8.08 -17.47 1.32
N LEU A 30 7.53 -16.26 1.49
CA LEU A 30 8.18 -15.05 1.03
C LEU A 30 9.56 -15.15 1.66
N LEU A 31 10.56 -15.46 0.84
CA LEU A 31 11.96 -15.39 1.22
C LEU A 31 12.13 -14.02 1.85
N ALA A 32 12.19 -13.99 3.18
CA ALA A 32 12.63 -12.81 3.90
C ALA A 32 13.92 -12.41 3.18
N PRO A 33 14.04 -11.16 2.68
CA PRO A 33 15.23 -10.77 1.95
C PRO A 33 16.41 -11.17 2.82
N ALA A 34 17.23 -12.10 2.31
CA ALA A 34 18.34 -12.69 3.04
C ALA A 34 19.04 -11.55 3.76
N ALA A 35 19.15 -11.65 5.09
CA ALA A 35 19.64 -10.58 5.95
C ALA A 35 20.84 -9.94 5.28
N ASN A 36 20.63 -8.75 4.70
CA ASN A 36 21.60 -8.19 3.76
C ASN A 36 22.91 -8.05 4.54
N PRO A 37 23.98 -8.79 4.17
CA PRO A 37 25.17 -8.83 4.98
C PRO A 37 25.67 -7.40 5.13
N ALA A 38 25.75 -6.92 6.37
CA ALA A 38 26.21 -5.60 6.72
C ALA A 38 27.54 -5.73 7.48
N PRO A 39 28.61 -6.20 6.82
CA PRO A 39 29.88 -6.50 7.49
C PRO A 39 30.51 -5.27 8.15
N TYR A 40 30.16 -4.08 7.66
CA TYR A 40 30.60 -2.80 8.20
C TYR A 40 29.55 -2.10 9.06
N GLY A 41 28.50 -2.82 9.46
CA GLY A 41 27.36 -2.27 10.19
C GLY A 41 26.42 -1.46 9.31
N ARG A 42 25.58 -0.65 9.95
CA ARG A 42 24.55 0.17 9.31
C ARG A 42 24.67 1.62 9.74
N VAL A 43 24.19 2.52 8.90
CA VAL A 43 23.90 3.89 9.29
C VAL A 43 22.39 4.12 9.27
N TYR A 44 21.89 4.70 10.35
CA TYR A 44 20.49 5.03 10.57
C TYR A 44 20.26 6.53 10.47
N SER A 45 19.10 6.94 9.96
CA SER A 45 18.66 8.34 10.04
C SER A 45 17.96 8.60 11.38
N VAL A 46 18.35 9.64 12.11
CA VAL A 46 17.77 10.01 13.43
C VAL A 46 17.08 11.37 13.44
N ARG A 47 16.93 11.96 12.25
CA ARG A 47 16.14 13.18 11.99
C ARG A 47 15.13 12.88 10.90
N TYR A 48 14.33 13.87 10.50
CA TYR A 48 13.21 13.69 9.56
C TYR A 48 13.60 12.88 8.31
N ILE A 49 14.72 13.24 7.68
CA ILE A 49 15.35 12.50 6.59
C ILE A 49 16.86 12.72 6.61
N SER A 50 17.62 11.76 6.08
CA SER A 50 19.03 11.92 5.72
C SER A 50 19.17 11.75 4.21
N TRP A 51 19.72 12.75 3.52
CA TRP A 51 19.83 12.72 2.06
C TRP A 51 20.88 11.71 1.59
N VAL A 52 20.54 10.95 0.57
CA VAL A 52 21.46 10.07 -0.17
C VAL A 52 21.99 10.83 -1.37
N TRP A 53 23.31 10.95 -1.45
CA TRP A 53 24.02 11.66 -2.49
C TRP A 53 24.74 10.70 -3.42
N ILE A 54 24.85 11.09 -4.69
CA ILE A 54 25.69 10.42 -5.68
C ILE A 54 26.46 11.46 -6.49
N PRO A 55 27.65 11.13 -7.02
CA PRO A 55 28.27 11.90 -8.07
C PRO A 55 27.31 12.02 -9.25
N ARG A 56 27.15 13.24 -9.80
CA ARG A 56 26.33 13.47 -11.00
C ARG A 56 26.89 12.73 -12.21
N ASP A 57 28.22 12.63 -12.27
CA ASP A 57 28.98 11.96 -13.32
C ASP A 57 29.92 10.96 -12.63
N VAL A 58 29.73 9.68 -12.95
CA VAL A 58 30.46 8.57 -12.31
C VAL A 58 31.93 8.55 -12.73
N GLU A 59 32.23 9.03 -13.94
CA GLU A 59 33.61 9.17 -14.44
C GLU A 59 34.34 10.35 -13.81
N LYS A 60 33.58 11.31 -13.25
CA LYS A 60 34.08 12.49 -12.55
C LYS A 60 33.59 12.50 -11.11
N PRO A 61 34.06 11.58 -10.24
CA PRO A 61 33.59 11.48 -8.86
C PRO A 61 33.89 12.75 -8.03
N ARG A 62 34.93 13.51 -8.42
CA ARG A 62 35.26 14.84 -7.87
C ARG A 62 34.37 15.98 -8.38
N GLY A 63 33.45 15.72 -9.32
CA GLY A 63 32.46 16.67 -9.84
C GLY A 63 31.25 16.86 -8.93
N LYS A 64 30.25 17.64 -9.37
CA LYS A 64 29.04 17.98 -8.59
C LYS A 64 28.29 16.72 -8.12
N TRP A 65 27.83 16.72 -6.87
CA TRP A 65 26.96 15.68 -6.33
C TRP A 65 25.49 16.09 -6.43
N VAL A 66 24.60 15.11 -6.55
CA VAL A 66 23.14 15.29 -6.62
C VAL A 66 22.45 14.34 -5.65
N LYS A 67 21.23 14.72 -5.24
CA LYS A 67 20.40 13.89 -4.37
C LYS A 67 19.78 12.76 -5.19
N LEU A 68 20.08 11.52 -4.81
CA LEU A 68 19.44 10.32 -5.37
C LEU A 68 18.11 10.02 -4.68
N GLY A 69 18.05 10.29 -3.38
CA GLY A 69 16.91 9.95 -2.54
C GLY A 69 17.20 10.29 -1.09
N PHE A 70 16.52 9.63 -0.15
CA PHE A 70 16.71 9.84 1.28
C PHE A 70 16.46 8.56 2.08
N ILE A 71 17.03 8.51 3.26
CA ILE A 71 16.72 7.53 4.31
C ILE A 71 15.73 8.20 5.26
N ARG A 72 14.62 7.52 5.55
CA ARG A 72 13.60 8.01 6.50
C ARG A 72 14.08 7.80 7.94
N THR A 73 13.64 8.64 8.87
CA THR A 73 13.91 8.50 10.31
C THR A 73 13.70 7.07 10.81
N GLY A 74 14.66 6.54 11.57
CA GLY A 74 14.71 5.19 12.12
C GLY A 74 15.21 4.11 11.17
N TYR A 75 15.15 4.34 9.86
CA TYR A 75 15.59 3.34 8.88
C TYR A 75 17.11 3.31 8.78
N GLY A 76 17.65 2.09 8.67
CA GLY A 76 19.08 1.84 8.56
C GLY A 76 19.46 1.14 7.27
N VAL A 77 20.50 1.65 6.61
CA VAL A 77 21.08 1.06 5.40
C VAL A 77 22.45 0.44 5.71
N PRO A 78 22.81 -0.70 5.08
CA PRO A 78 24.15 -1.26 5.23
C PRO A 78 25.22 -0.29 4.73
N LEU A 79 26.34 -0.27 5.43
CA LEU A 79 27.55 0.39 4.99
C LEU A 79 28.30 -0.51 4.01
N ARG A 80 28.73 0.09 2.90
CA ARG A 80 29.54 -0.58 1.87
C ARG A 80 31.02 -0.59 2.25
N GLU A 81 31.46 0.39 3.01
CA GLU A 81 32.86 0.60 3.43
C GLU A 81 32.88 0.93 4.92
N ALA A 82 33.92 0.49 5.64
CA ALA A 82 34.08 0.79 7.07
C ALA A 82 34.48 2.25 7.33
N GLU A 83 35.30 2.82 6.45
CA GLU A 83 35.84 4.16 6.57
C GLU A 83 34.92 5.20 5.92
N LEU A 84 34.94 6.42 6.47
CA LEU A 84 34.23 7.55 5.88
C LEU A 84 34.93 8.00 4.60
N ALA A 85 34.15 8.24 3.55
CA ALA A 85 34.63 9.03 2.43
C ALA A 85 34.95 10.46 2.90
N PRO A 86 35.97 11.12 2.31
CA PRO A 86 36.44 12.43 2.79
C PRO A 86 35.34 13.50 2.88
N PRO A 87 35.50 14.48 3.78
CA PRO A 87 34.63 15.65 3.87
C PRO A 87 34.46 16.36 2.53
N ARG A 88 33.23 16.78 2.24
CA ARG A 88 32.88 17.44 0.99
C ARG A 88 31.62 18.29 1.12
N ASP A 89 31.60 19.43 0.43
CA ASP A 89 30.47 20.36 0.40
C ASP A 89 30.06 20.76 1.83
N GLN A 90 28.79 20.61 2.19
CA GLN A 90 28.25 20.93 3.52
C GLN A 90 28.57 19.88 4.60
N CYS A 91 29.11 18.72 4.23
CA CYS A 91 29.38 17.64 5.16
C CYS A 91 30.83 17.63 5.64
N ARG A 92 31.05 18.17 6.84
CA ARG A 92 32.40 18.42 7.37
C ARG A 92 33.09 17.19 7.96
N GLN A 93 32.33 16.18 8.40
CA GLN A 93 32.93 14.98 9.02
C GLN A 93 33.22 13.87 8.00
N GLY A 94 32.70 13.98 6.77
CA GLY A 94 32.82 12.93 5.75
C GLY A 94 31.49 12.25 5.45
N TYR A 95 31.51 11.25 4.58
CA TYR A 95 30.31 10.55 4.15
C TYR A 95 30.40 9.05 4.37
N TYR A 96 29.32 8.46 4.86
CA TYR A 96 29.11 7.03 4.88
C TYR A 96 28.82 6.52 3.46
N ALA A 97 29.62 5.59 2.94
CA ALA A 97 29.29 4.86 1.72
C ALA A 97 28.25 3.77 2.01
N ILE A 98 27.13 3.78 1.30
CA ILE A 98 25.99 2.90 1.58
C ILE A 98 25.67 1.95 0.42
N GLU A 99 25.04 0.83 0.75
CA GLU A 99 24.49 -0.13 -0.21
C GLU A 99 23.09 0.28 -0.71
N PRO A 100 22.72 -0.06 -1.97
CA PRO A 100 23.60 -0.59 -3.03
C PRO A 100 24.53 0.47 -3.62
N ARG A 101 24.22 1.75 -3.43
CA ARG A 101 25.04 2.88 -3.89
C ARG A 101 24.66 4.18 -3.21
N GLY A 102 25.64 5.05 -3.11
CA GLY A 102 25.49 6.44 -2.69
C GLY A 102 26.16 6.71 -1.36
N TYR A 103 25.95 7.93 -0.89
CA TYR A 103 26.66 8.49 0.25
C TYR A 103 25.71 9.26 1.14
N VAL A 104 25.85 9.08 2.45
CA VAL A 104 25.07 9.82 3.45
C VAL A 104 26.03 10.62 4.30
N CYS A 105 25.69 11.89 4.56
CA CYS A 105 26.55 12.74 5.36
C CYS A 105 26.68 12.16 6.78
N ALA A 106 27.92 12.06 7.28
CA ALA A 106 28.17 11.82 8.69
C ALA A 106 27.98 13.15 9.42
N ASP A 107 26.78 13.34 9.96
CA ASP A 107 26.43 14.50 10.77
C ASP A 107 25.39 14.14 11.84
N GLY A 108 24.90 15.13 12.57
CA GLY A 108 23.87 14.95 13.60
C GLY A 108 22.49 14.52 13.08
N THR A 109 22.35 14.22 11.78
CA THR A 109 21.16 13.58 11.21
C THR A 109 21.26 12.06 11.15
N THR A 110 22.44 11.50 11.40
CA THR A 110 22.73 10.07 11.30
C THR A 110 23.34 9.49 12.56
N THR A 111 23.23 8.18 12.74
CA THR A 111 23.95 7.41 13.76
C THR A 111 24.31 6.03 13.24
N GLN A 112 25.36 5.40 13.76
CA GLN A 112 25.63 3.96 13.58
C GLN A 112 25.17 3.13 14.78
N ASP A 113 24.71 3.79 15.86
CA ASP A 113 24.21 3.15 17.07
C ASP A 113 22.81 2.57 16.83
N PRO A 114 22.64 1.23 16.85
CA PRO A 114 21.34 0.59 16.70
C PRO A 114 20.42 0.79 17.92
N GLU A 115 20.98 1.09 19.10
CA GLU A 115 20.25 1.31 20.36
C GLU A 115 19.90 2.80 20.57
N HIS A 116 20.16 3.65 19.57
CA HIS A 116 19.80 5.06 19.65
C HIS A 116 18.28 5.20 19.84
N PRO A 117 17.76 6.05 20.77
CA PRO A 117 16.34 6.06 21.15
C PRO A 117 15.35 6.23 20.00
N VAL A 118 15.73 7.00 18.97
CA VAL A 118 14.93 7.17 17.73
C VAL A 118 14.85 5.88 16.90
N VAL A 119 15.94 5.11 16.83
CA VAL A 119 16.02 3.85 16.09
C VAL A 119 15.16 2.81 16.78
N GLU A 120 15.33 2.63 18.09
CA GLU A 120 14.54 1.68 18.89
C GLU A 120 13.04 1.98 18.80
N ALA A 121 12.63 3.24 18.97
CA ALA A 121 11.22 3.62 18.91
C ALA A 121 10.60 3.37 17.52
N MET A 122 11.37 3.55 16.45
CA MET A 122 10.90 3.26 15.08
C MET A 122 10.86 1.76 14.78
N GLN A 123 11.80 0.98 15.32
CA GLN A 123 11.78 -0.48 15.22
C GLN A 123 10.59 -1.06 15.98
N GLU A 124 10.33 -0.60 17.20
CA GLU A 124 9.14 -0.98 17.98
C GLU A 124 7.87 -0.67 17.20
N ALA A 125 7.71 0.58 16.74
CA ALA A 125 6.55 1.00 15.98
C ALA A 125 6.39 0.24 14.64
N GLY A 126 7.46 -0.30 14.06
CA GLY A 126 7.42 -1.10 12.83
C GLY A 126 7.16 -2.59 13.07
N ALA A 127 7.72 -3.17 14.14
CA ALA A 127 7.58 -4.58 14.49
C ALA A 127 6.14 -4.96 14.83
N ASP A 128 5.42 -4.04 15.48
CA ASP A 128 4.01 -4.21 15.87
C ASP A 128 3.11 -4.67 14.72
N LEU A 129 3.39 -4.20 13.51
CA LEU A 129 2.56 -4.45 12.35
C LEU A 129 2.78 -5.84 11.75
N ILE A 130 4.00 -6.35 11.82
CA ILE A 130 4.35 -7.69 11.32
C ILE A 130 3.90 -8.76 12.32
N GLU A 131 4.04 -8.48 13.61
CA GLU A 131 3.64 -9.42 14.67
C GLU A 131 2.11 -9.56 14.79
N GLN A 132 1.36 -8.49 14.54
CA GLN A 132 -0.11 -8.52 14.67
C GLN A 132 -0.80 -9.30 13.53
N ASP A 133 -0.27 -9.25 12.31
CA ASP A 133 -0.82 -9.98 11.16
C ASP A 133 0.28 -10.21 10.10
N PRO A 134 0.95 -11.38 10.11
CA PRO A 134 2.00 -11.71 9.14
C PRO A 134 1.53 -11.73 7.68
N GLU A 135 0.21 -11.88 7.47
CA GLU A 135 -0.42 -11.87 6.14
C GLU A 135 -0.98 -10.48 5.80
N ALA A 136 -0.75 -9.47 6.66
CA ALA A 136 -1.19 -8.11 6.42
C ALA A 136 -0.55 -7.57 5.15
N VAL A 137 -1.40 -7.36 4.14
CA VAL A 137 -1.01 -6.74 2.88
C VAL A 137 -0.66 -5.25 3.06
N PHE A 138 -1.15 -4.63 4.15
CA PHE A 138 -0.95 -3.22 4.42
C PHE A 138 0.18 -3.01 5.44
N PRO A 139 1.16 -2.13 5.14
CA PRO A 139 2.28 -1.88 6.04
C PRO A 139 1.91 -1.04 7.27
N TYR A 140 0.68 -0.53 7.36
CA TYR A 140 0.14 0.22 8.50
C TYR A 140 -1.37 -0.01 8.56
N HIS A 141 -1.98 0.28 9.71
CA HIS A 141 -3.39 0.61 9.74
C HIS A 141 -3.62 2.03 9.24
N TYR A 142 -4.81 2.30 8.70
CA TYR A 142 -5.16 3.60 8.15
C TYR A 142 -6.48 4.09 8.73
N ALA A 143 -6.56 5.40 8.94
CA ALA A 143 -7.76 6.07 9.37
C ALA A 143 -7.96 7.41 8.65
N PHE A 144 -9.21 7.84 8.57
CA PHE A 144 -9.64 9.13 8.06
C PHE A 144 -9.74 10.14 9.20
N SER A 145 -9.11 11.30 9.05
CA SER A 145 -9.13 12.37 10.05
C SER A 145 -10.39 13.22 9.93
N ILE A 146 -11.06 13.46 11.06
CA ILE A 146 -12.07 14.53 11.21
C ILE A 146 -11.48 15.84 11.76
N GLY A 147 -10.14 15.93 11.76
CA GLY A 147 -9.36 17.05 12.28
C GLY A 147 -8.72 16.70 13.63
N ALA A 148 -7.44 16.39 13.68
CA ALA A 148 -6.81 15.94 14.93
C ALA A 148 -5.50 16.67 15.22
N PRO A 149 -5.16 16.95 16.48
CA PRO A 149 -3.79 17.28 16.87
C PRO A 149 -2.90 16.01 16.78
N MET A 150 -1.64 16.21 16.41
CA MET A 150 -0.59 15.18 16.47
C MET A 150 0.39 15.55 17.58
N TYR A 151 0.25 14.92 18.74
CA TYR A 151 1.00 15.24 19.94
C TYR A 151 2.37 14.57 19.96
N GLU A 152 3.36 15.24 20.55
CA GLU A 152 4.70 14.65 20.77
C GLU A 152 4.81 13.89 22.09
N ARG A 153 3.79 14.01 22.96
CA ARG A 153 3.70 13.41 24.29
C ARG A 153 2.24 13.29 24.70
N LEU A 154 1.93 12.47 25.69
CA LEU A 154 0.56 12.39 26.22
C LEU A 154 0.18 13.72 26.89
N PRO A 155 -0.80 14.48 26.37
CA PRO A 155 -1.22 15.72 27.00
C PRO A 155 -1.85 15.46 28.38
N THR A 156 -1.85 16.45 29.25
CA THR A 156 -2.80 16.47 30.39
C THR A 156 -4.21 16.72 29.90
N ASP A 157 -5.22 16.41 30.71
CA ASP A 157 -6.62 16.63 30.33
C ASP A 157 -6.89 18.10 30.00
N GLU A 158 -6.31 19.01 30.79
CA GLU A 158 -6.42 20.45 30.56
C GLU A 158 -5.73 20.89 29.27
N GLN A 159 -4.51 20.40 29.01
CA GLN A 159 -3.81 20.67 27.76
C GLN A 159 -4.59 20.14 26.55
N HIS A 160 -5.13 18.93 26.65
CA HIS A 160 -5.94 18.34 25.61
C HIS A 160 -7.19 19.19 25.35
N ARG A 161 -7.92 19.56 26.41
CA ARG A 161 -9.10 20.43 26.33
C ARG A 161 -8.80 21.74 25.61
N LEU A 162 -7.74 22.44 26.01
CA LEU A 162 -7.33 23.72 25.39
C LEU A 162 -6.96 23.57 23.91
N VAL A 163 -6.22 22.50 23.56
CA VAL A 163 -5.89 22.21 22.16
C VAL A 163 -7.16 21.91 21.36
N MET A 164 -8.07 21.11 21.91
CA MET A 164 -9.31 20.70 21.25
C MET A 164 -10.29 21.85 21.00
N MET A 165 -10.21 22.97 21.73
CA MET A 165 -10.98 24.18 21.42
C MET A 165 -10.75 24.70 19.98
N ARG A 166 -9.60 24.37 19.37
CA ARG A 166 -9.26 24.73 17.98
C ARG A 166 -9.82 23.75 16.94
N PHE A 167 -10.28 22.59 17.36
CA PHE A 167 -10.78 21.51 16.51
C PHE A 167 -12.28 21.39 16.64
N ARG A 168 -13.01 22.15 15.80
CA ARG A 168 -14.47 22.05 15.71
C ARG A 168 -14.88 20.66 15.22
N GLU A 169 -16.02 20.19 15.69
CA GLU A 169 -16.68 19.04 15.09
C GLU A 169 -16.98 19.33 13.62
N ARG A 170 -16.72 18.34 12.77
CA ARG A 170 -16.95 18.41 11.34
C ARG A 170 -17.67 17.14 10.89
N PRO A 171 -18.61 17.22 9.95
CA PRO A 171 -19.27 16.05 9.41
C PRO A 171 -18.26 15.16 8.70
N LEU A 172 -18.45 13.84 8.75
CA LEU A 172 -17.59 12.88 8.04
C LEU A 172 -17.61 13.06 6.52
N LYS A 173 -18.76 13.51 5.99
CA LYS A 173 -18.96 13.71 4.57
C LYS A 173 -18.17 14.92 4.09
N LEU A 174 -17.30 14.70 3.12
CA LEU A 174 -16.56 15.76 2.45
C LEU A 174 -17.38 16.35 1.29
N GLY A 175 -16.85 17.41 0.67
CA GLY A 175 -17.40 17.92 -0.59
C GLY A 175 -17.20 16.91 -1.73
N ASP A 176 -17.91 17.12 -2.84
CA ASP A 176 -17.99 16.16 -3.97
C ASP A 176 -16.62 15.68 -4.50
N TRP A 177 -15.57 16.50 -4.37
CA TRP A 177 -14.21 16.17 -4.81
C TRP A 177 -13.59 14.96 -4.10
N ALA A 178 -14.03 14.65 -2.89
CA ALA A 178 -13.49 13.58 -2.05
C ALA A 178 -14.46 12.41 -1.83
N LYS A 179 -15.55 12.39 -2.62
CA LYS A 179 -16.59 11.36 -2.55
C LYS A 179 -15.98 9.96 -2.75
N GLY A 180 -16.25 9.09 -1.79
CA GLY A 180 -15.89 7.68 -1.82
C GLY A 180 -14.74 7.33 -0.87
N PHE A 181 -13.96 8.31 -0.39
CA PHE A 181 -12.97 8.05 0.67
C PHE A 181 -13.67 7.87 2.01
N GLU A 182 -14.67 8.70 2.31
CA GLU A 182 -15.46 8.61 3.53
C GLU A 182 -16.30 7.31 3.58
N ASP A 183 -16.73 6.81 2.43
CA ASP A 183 -17.56 5.60 2.30
C ASP A 183 -16.80 4.32 2.67
N LEU A 184 -15.46 4.35 2.67
CA LEU A 184 -14.61 3.22 3.04
C LEU A 184 -14.31 3.17 4.55
N THR A 185 -14.73 4.18 5.30
CA THR A 185 -14.50 4.26 6.75
C THR A 185 -15.60 3.53 7.52
N THR A 186 -15.26 3.00 8.70
CA THR A 186 -16.25 2.47 9.63
C THR A 186 -16.65 3.54 10.66
N ARG A 187 -17.83 3.37 11.25
CA ARG A 187 -18.28 4.23 12.37
C ARG A 187 -17.74 3.75 13.71
N GLU A 188 -17.28 2.52 13.78
CA GLU A 188 -16.71 1.93 14.98
C GLU A 188 -15.42 2.67 15.35
N PRO A 189 -15.24 3.04 16.63
CA PRO A 189 -14.00 3.66 17.07
C PRO A 189 -12.83 2.69 16.90
N VAL A 190 -11.63 3.22 16.73
CA VAL A 190 -10.43 2.40 16.76
C VAL A 190 -10.29 1.79 18.16
N ALA A 191 -10.31 0.46 18.24
CA ALA A 191 -10.01 -0.26 19.47
C ALA A 191 -8.50 -0.26 19.73
N ALA A 192 -8.10 -0.32 20.99
CA ALA A 192 -6.71 -0.54 21.33
C ALA A 192 -6.28 -1.95 20.88
N ASN A 193 -5.08 -2.05 20.30
CA ASN A 193 -4.48 -3.30 19.81
C ASN A 193 -3.14 -3.61 20.49
N GLY A 194 -2.75 -2.86 21.52
CA GLY A 194 -1.55 -3.14 22.29
C GLY A 194 -1.32 -2.17 23.46
N PRO A 195 -0.29 -2.44 24.29
CA PRO A 195 0.11 -1.53 25.36
C PRO A 195 0.71 -0.23 24.80
N PRO A 196 0.85 0.84 25.61
CA PRO A 196 1.61 2.02 25.20
C PRO A 196 3.03 1.65 24.76
N PRO A 197 3.57 2.26 23.70
CA PRO A 197 4.95 2.00 23.30
C PRO A 197 5.95 2.46 24.36
N ARG A 198 7.13 1.85 24.40
CA ARG A 198 8.13 2.08 25.48
C ARG A 198 8.48 3.55 25.64
N PHE A 199 8.68 4.28 24.53
CA PHE A 199 8.97 5.72 24.60
C PHE A 199 7.84 6.56 25.25
N ILE A 200 6.60 6.08 25.23
CA ILE A 200 5.51 6.71 25.99
C ILE A 200 5.44 6.17 27.41
N ALA A 201 5.54 4.86 27.61
CA ALA A 201 5.44 4.24 28.93
C ALA A 201 6.56 4.67 29.88
N GLU A 202 7.79 4.74 29.37
CA GLU A 202 9.00 4.98 30.15
C GLU A 202 9.42 6.46 30.13
N GLN A 203 9.35 7.10 28.96
CA GLN A 203 9.85 8.46 28.76
C GLN A 203 8.74 9.52 28.69
N GLY A 204 7.48 9.10 28.56
CA GLY A 204 6.31 9.98 28.48
C GLY A 204 6.22 10.80 27.18
N LYS A 205 7.17 10.69 26.25
CA LYS A 205 7.26 11.51 25.04
C LYS A 205 8.01 10.80 23.91
N SER A 206 7.73 11.22 22.69
CA SER A 206 8.49 10.83 21.50
C SER A 206 9.97 11.19 21.63
N PRO A 207 10.91 10.33 21.16
CA PRO A 207 12.33 10.70 21.07
C PRO A 207 12.59 11.79 20.01
N LEU A 208 11.59 12.08 19.16
CA LEU A 208 11.60 13.18 18.19
C LEU A 208 10.90 14.44 18.69
N ALA A 209 10.46 14.45 19.96
CA ALA A 209 9.78 15.58 20.55
C ALA A 209 10.70 16.80 20.65
N GLY A 210 10.22 17.94 20.13
CA GLY A 210 10.77 19.26 20.44
C GLY A 210 10.08 19.86 21.67
N ASP A 211 10.07 21.18 21.79
CA ASP A 211 9.47 21.85 22.95
C ASP A 211 7.93 21.87 22.88
N ASN A 212 7.38 21.87 21.67
CA ASN A 212 5.95 21.97 21.43
C ASN A 212 5.19 20.72 21.90
N LEU A 213 3.97 20.92 22.42
CA LEU A 213 3.08 19.82 22.76
C LEU A 213 2.49 19.15 21.50
N VAL A 214 2.07 19.98 20.54
CA VAL A 214 1.51 19.55 19.26
C VAL A 214 2.56 19.77 18.19
N ARG A 215 2.96 18.70 17.51
CA ARG A 215 3.92 18.76 16.39
C ARG A 215 3.29 19.39 15.16
N LYS A 216 2.09 18.91 14.81
CA LYS A 216 1.32 19.35 13.66
C LYS A 216 -0.17 19.06 13.87
N ASN A 217 -0.99 19.69 13.04
CA ASN A 217 -2.41 19.41 12.96
C ASN A 217 -2.67 18.53 11.74
N LEU A 218 -3.44 17.47 11.94
CA LEU A 218 -3.96 16.60 10.90
C LEU A 218 -5.29 17.19 10.41
N PRO A 219 -5.36 17.75 9.19
CA PRO A 219 -6.58 18.38 8.69
C PRO A 219 -7.76 17.40 8.57
N HIS A 220 -8.98 17.95 8.54
CA HIS A 220 -10.15 17.17 8.17
C HIS A 220 -10.04 16.72 6.71
N GLY A 221 -10.29 15.43 6.45
CA GLY A 221 -10.18 14.85 5.12
C GLY A 221 -8.83 14.19 4.84
N SER A 222 -7.86 14.33 5.73
CA SER A 222 -6.56 13.67 5.59
C SER A 222 -6.62 12.22 6.03
N MET A 223 -5.90 11.36 5.31
CA MET A 223 -5.61 10.00 5.76
C MET A 223 -4.44 10.03 6.73
N VAL A 224 -4.49 9.20 7.76
CA VAL A 224 -3.38 8.96 8.70
C VAL A 224 -3.09 7.48 8.77
N SER A 225 -1.80 7.15 8.71
CA SER A 225 -1.32 5.82 9.05
C SER A 225 -0.98 5.74 10.54
N TYR A 226 -1.21 4.58 11.13
CA TYR A 226 -0.81 4.27 12.49
C TYR A 226 -0.39 2.81 12.58
N SER A 227 0.57 2.54 13.47
CA SER A 227 1.05 1.19 13.73
C SER A 227 0.39 0.55 14.95
N ARG A 228 0.02 1.37 15.93
CA ARG A 228 -0.50 0.91 17.22
C ARG A 228 -1.58 1.85 17.72
N ALA A 229 -2.56 1.28 18.41
CA ALA A 229 -3.59 1.96 19.17
C ALA A 229 -3.52 1.46 20.62
N PHE A 230 -3.40 2.37 21.59
CA PHE A 230 -3.26 2.00 23.01
C PHE A 230 -4.13 2.87 23.90
N GLU A 231 -4.53 2.36 25.05
CA GLU A 231 -5.27 3.13 26.05
C GLU A 231 -4.33 3.87 27.00
N ALA A 232 -4.59 5.16 27.21
CA ALA A 232 -3.97 5.96 28.26
C ALA A 232 -4.86 7.14 28.63
N LYS A 233 -4.94 7.43 29.93
CA LYS A 233 -5.75 8.53 30.49
C LYS A 233 -7.22 8.48 30.02
N GLY A 234 -7.82 7.29 30.02
CA GLY A 234 -9.21 7.08 29.62
C GLY A 234 -9.51 7.31 28.13
N ARG A 235 -8.49 7.28 27.26
CA ARG A 235 -8.64 7.46 25.81
C ARG A 235 -7.75 6.51 25.03
N VAL A 236 -8.19 6.12 23.84
CA VAL A 236 -7.36 5.42 22.86
C VAL A 236 -6.54 6.42 22.05
N TRP A 237 -5.24 6.17 21.96
CA TRP A 237 -4.26 6.97 21.21
C TRP A 237 -3.63 6.14 20.10
N LEU A 238 -3.50 6.73 18.93
CA LEU A 238 -2.83 6.13 17.78
C LEU A 238 -1.37 6.58 17.72
N VAL A 239 -0.46 5.65 17.50
CA VAL A 239 0.95 5.91 17.24
C VAL A 239 1.16 5.99 15.73
N THR A 240 1.55 7.17 15.24
CA THR A 240 1.84 7.34 13.80
C THR A 240 3.29 6.95 13.47
N PRO A 241 3.63 6.73 12.18
CA PRO A 241 5.00 6.47 11.73
C PRO A 241 5.96 7.67 11.85
N GLU A 242 5.53 8.74 12.52
CA GLU A 242 6.38 9.87 12.93
C GLU A 242 6.53 9.93 14.46
N LEU A 243 6.12 8.86 15.16
CA LEU A 243 6.13 8.74 16.62
C LEU A 243 5.33 9.85 17.31
N THR A 244 4.25 10.30 16.68
CA THR A 244 3.29 11.23 17.30
C THR A 244 2.02 10.50 17.70
N LEU A 245 1.29 11.08 18.65
CA LEU A 245 0.06 10.54 19.19
C LEU A 245 -1.16 11.27 18.62
N VAL A 246 -2.12 10.52 18.11
CA VAL A 246 -3.40 11.03 17.60
C VAL A 246 -4.54 10.48 18.44
N PRO A 247 -5.46 11.31 18.95
CA PRO A 247 -6.63 10.82 19.70
C PRO A 247 -7.58 10.06 18.77
N ALA A 248 -7.91 8.80 19.09
CA ALA A 248 -8.64 7.90 18.20
C ALA A 248 -10.08 8.34 17.88
N ASP A 249 -10.74 9.05 18.79
CA ASP A 249 -12.06 9.65 18.60
C ASP A 249 -12.09 10.77 17.53
N ARG A 250 -10.90 11.27 17.14
CA ARG A 250 -10.71 12.25 16.06
C ARG A 250 -10.41 11.64 14.69
N VAL A 251 -10.51 10.32 14.57
CA VAL A 251 -10.38 9.62 13.29
C VAL A 251 -11.47 8.55 13.11
N ARG A 252 -11.58 8.01 11.90
CA ARG A 252 -12.40 6.82 11.59
C ARG A 252 -11.55 5.79 10.86
N PRO A 253 -11.44 4.55 11.35
CA PRO A 253 -10.61 3.56 10.68
C PRO A 253 -11.16 3.22 9.29
N TYR A 254 -10.25 2.92 8.37
CA TYR A 254 -10.62 2.37 7.08
C TYR A 254 -10.90 0.88 7.21
N THR A 255 -11.89 0.40 6.46
CA THR A 255 -12.07 -1.04 6.25
C THR A 255 -10.93 -1.54 5.36
N PRO A 256 -10.11 -2.52 5.81
CA PRO A 256 -9.08 -3.09 4.96
C PRO A 256 -9.68 -3.65 3.67
N SER A 257 -9.00 -3.41 2.55
CA SER A 257 -9.42 -3.98 1.27
C SER A 257 -9.37 -5.50 1.35
N ARG A 258 -10.49 -6.15 1.04
CA ARG A 258 -10.55 -7.60 0.81
C ARG A 258 -10.28 -7.96 -0.65
N PHE A 259 -9.97 -6.97 -1.49
CA PHE A 259 -9.63 -7.21 -2.88
C PHE A 259 -8.34 -8.00 -2.95
N ARG A 260 -8.45 -9.21 -3.48
CA ARG A 260 -7.33 -10.11 -3.73
C ARG A 260 -7.42 -10.62 -5.16
N GLY A 261 -6.29 -11.04 -5.70
CA GLY A 261 -6.26 -11.81 -6.94
C GLY A 261 -7.03 -13.12 -6.79
N VAL A 262 -7.19 -13.82 -7.91
CA VAL A 262 -7.72 -15.19 -7.93
C VAL A 262 -6.58 -16.12 -8.31
N GLU A 263 -6.48 -17.26 -7.64
CA GLU A 263 -5.61 -18.35 -8.09
C GLU A 263 -6.19 -18.93 -9.38
N LEU A 264 -5.35 -19.10 -10.39
CA LEU A 264 -5.79 -19.56 -11.70
C LEU A 264 -6.04 -21.07 -11.76
N GLY A 265 -5.55 -21.83 -10.77
CA GLY A 265 -5.62 -23.29 -10.76
C GLY A 265 -5.00 -23.88 -12.02
N ALA A 266 -5.78 -24.64 -12.79
CA ALA A 266 -5.34 -25.25 -14.05
C ALA A 266 -5.29 -24.26 -15.25
N LEU A 267 -5.88 -23.07 -15.11
CA LEU A 267 -5.91 -22.08 -16.18
C LEU A 267 -4.52 -21.47 -16.42
N LYS A 268 -4.18 -21.27 -17.69
CA LYS A 268 -2.91 -20.66 -18.11
C LYS A 268 -3.14 -19.37 -18.87
N LEU A 269 -2.26 -18.41 -18.62
CA LEU A 269 -2.18 -17.18 -19.41
C LEU A 269 -1.75 -17.48 -20.86
N PRO A 270 -2.16 -16.64 -21.84
CA PRO A 270 -3.03 -15.48 -21.68
C PRO A 270 -4.52 -15.85 -21.50
N LEU A 271 -5.25 -15.05 -20.71
CA LEU A 271 -6.69 -15.23 -20.43
C LEU A 271 -7.50 -14.04 -20.95
N ALA A 272 -8.68 -14.30 -21.50
CA ALA A 272 -9.70 -13.29 -21.78
C ALA A 272 -10.92 -13.44 -20.88
N TRP A 273 -11.58 -12.33 -20.56
CA TRP A 273 -12.92 -12.37 -19.94
C TRP A 273 -13.77 -11.18 -20.37
N ALA A 274 -15.09 -11.39 -20.40
CA ALA A 274 -16.06 -10.33 -20.60
C ALA A 274 -16.32 -9.59 -19.28
N ARG A 275 -16.33 -8.24 -19.24
CA ARG A 275 -16.50 -7.51 -17.98
C ARG A 275 -17.89 -7.58 -17.36
N LYS A 276 -18.92 -7.09 -18.07
CA LYS A 276 -20.28 -6.86 -17.50
C LYS A 276 -21.40 -7.61 -18.22
N LYS A 277 -21.23 -7.87 -19.51
CA LYS A 277 -22.25 -8.53 -20.35
C LYS A 277 -21.59 -9.70 -21.07
N PRO A 278 -22.31 -10.81 -21.27
CA PRO A 278 -21.83 -11.90 -22.10
C PRO A 278 -21.43 -11.41 -23.50
N ARG A 279 -20.44 -12.08 -24.11
CA ARG A 279 -19.89 -11.71 -25.42
C ARG A 279 -19.96 -12.87 -26.38
N ALA A 280 -20.41 -12.61 -27.60
CA ALA A 280 -20.47 -13.63 -28.65
C ALA A 280 -19.09 -14.24 -28.93
N LEU A 281 -19.10 -15.55 -29.11
CA LEU A 281 -17.98 -16.31 -29.67
C LEU A 281 -18.17 -16.40 -31.19
N TYR A 282 -17.06 -16.33 -31.91
CA TYR A 282 -17.01 -16.33 -33.35
C TYR A 282 -16.22 -17.53 -33.86
N ARG A 283 -16.55 -17.97 -35.07
CA ARG A 283 -15.74 -18.89 -35.85
C ARG A 283 -15.23 -18.15 -37.08
N LEU A 284 -13.95 -18.36 -37.40
CA LEU A 284 -13.41 -17.88 -38.66
C LEU A 284 -13.92 -18.76 -39.81
N SER A 285 -14.51 -18.13 -40.82
CA SER A 285 -15.05 -18.76 -42.02
C SER A 285 -14.45 -18.08 -43.26
N GLY A 286 -14.40 -18.80 -44.38
CA GLY A 286 -13.82 -18.32 -45.64
C GLY A 286 -12.30 -18.47 -45.75
N ASP A 287 -11.75 -18.05 -46.89
CA ASP A 287 -10.34 -18.23 -47.22
C ASP A 287 -9.58 -16.89 -47.09
N ALA A 288 -8.46 -16.92 -46.38
CA ALA A 288 -7.57 -15.79 -46.22
C ALA A 288 -6.88 -15.41 -47.54
N ALA A 289 -6.51 -16.40 -48.37
CA ALA A 289 -5.86 -16.18 -49.66
C ALA A 289 -6.82 -15.57 -50.70
N ALA A 290 -8.11 -15.92 -50.63
CA ALA A 290 -9.15 -15.36 -51.49
C ALA A 290 -9.78 -14.05 -50.94
N ASN A 291 -9.30 -13.52 -49.81
CA ASN A 291 -9.84 -12.35 -49.13
C ASN A 291 -11.35 -12.44 -48.81
N THR A 292 -11.86 -13.65 -48.55
CA THR A 292 -13.27 -13.93 -48.21
C THR A 292 -13.47 -14.21 -46.72
N SER A 293 -12.41 -14.05 -45.91
CA SER A 293 -12.45 -14.28 -44.47
C SER A 293 -13.55 -13.46 -43.78
N SER A 294 -14.35 -14.13 -42.97
CA SER A 294 -15.40 -13.53 -42.15
C SER A 294 -15.44 -14.17 -40.77
N MET A 295 -15.94 -13.42 -39.79
CA MET A 295 -16.16 -13.91 -38.43
C MET A 295 -17.66 -14.12 -38.25
N GLU A 296 -18.07 -15.38 -38.20
CA GLU A 296 -19.47 -15.76 -38.04
C GLU A 296 -19.77 -16.07 -36.56
N PRO A 297 -20.83 -15.49 -35.96
CA PRO A 297 -21.22 -15.83 -34.60
C PRO A 297 -21.54 -17.32 -34.49
N THR A 298 -21.02 -17.99 -33.47
CA THR A 298 -21.29 -19.43 -33.25
C THR A 298 -22.68 -19.67 -32.64
N GLY A 299 -23.37 -18.61 -32.20
CA GLY A 299 -24.56 -18.70 -31.34
C GLY A 299 -24.24 -18.85 -29.85
N GLU A 300 -22.98 -19.18 -29.52
CA GLU A 300 -22.50 -19.29 -28.14
C GLU A 300 -21.94 -17.95 -27.64
N GLN A 301 -21.91 -17.81 -26.31
CA GLN A 301 -21.42 -16.60 -25.66
C GLN A 301 -20.49 -16.95 -24.49
N LEU A 302 -19.43 -16.17 -24.34
CA LEU A 302 -18.63 -16.12 -23.13
C LEU A 302 -19.42 -15.40 -22.04
N THR A 303 -19.73 -16.11 -20.95
CA THR A 303 -20.39 -15.55 -19.77
C THR A 303 -19.60 -14.38 -19.19
N ALA A 304 -20.29 -13.37 -18.65
CA ALA A 304 -19.64 -12.25 -17.97
C ALA A 304 -18.78 -12.74 -16.79
N ALA A 305 -17.58 -12.19 -16.66
CA ALA A 305 -16.53 -12.53 -15.70
C ALA A 305 -15.99 -13.97 -15.76
N ALA A 306 -16.44 -14.80 -16.71
CA ALA A 306 -15.85 -16.11 -16.93
C ALA A 306 -14.53 -15.97 -17.72
N PRO A 307 -13.41 -16.52 -17.23
CA PRO A 307 -12.15 -16.54 -17.97
C PRO A 307 -12.18 -17.61 -19.06
N ILE A 308 -11.46 -17.36 -20.16
CA ILE A 308 -11.20 -18.33 -21.22
C ILE A 308 -9.75 -18.20 -21.69
N GLU A 309 -9.09 -19.34 -21.90
CA GLU A 309 -7.70 -19.39 -22.34
C GLU A 309 -7.56 -18.96 -23.80
N LEU A 310 -6.58 -18.08 -24.04
CA LEU A 310 -6.21 -17.61 -25.36
C LEU A 310 -5.01 -18.41 -25.88
N SER A 311 -4.98 -18.64 -27.18
CA SER A 311 -3.81 -19.23 -27.85
C SER A 311 -2.67 -18.24 -28.03
N GLY A 312 -2.96 -16.93 -27.94
CA GLY A 312 -2.03 -15.85 -28.26
C GLY A 312 -2.14 -15.37 -29.72
N GLU A 313 -2.90 -16.06 -30.56
CA GLU A 313 -3.14 -15.64 -31.94
C GLU A 313 -4.16 -14.49 -32.01
N GLU A 314 -3.86 -13.49 -32.83
CA GLU A 314 -4.77 -12.37 -33.12
C GLU A 314 -4.95 -12.22 -34.65
N ARG A 315 -6.15 -11.86 -35.09
CA ARG A 315 -6.45 -11.59 -36.51
C ARG A 315 -7.30 -10.33 -36.67
N LYS A 316 -7.07 -9.61 -37.78
CA LYS A 316 -7.91 -8.48 -38.20
C LYS A 316 -8.79 -8.91 -39.36
N VAL A 317 -10.11 -8.84 -39.19
CA VAL A 317 -11.09 -9.22 -40.20
C VAL A 317 -12.10 -8.09 -40.38
N LYS A 318 -12.24 -7.59 -41.62
CA LYS A 318 -13.13 -6.47 -41.98
C LYS A 318 -12.99 -5.26 -41.05
N GLY A 319 -11.77 -4.95 -40.64
CA GLY A 319 -11.45 -3.80 -39.77
C GLY A 319 -11.43 -4.09 -38.26
N ASP A 320 -12.14 -5.12 -37.81
CA ASP A 320 -12.22 -5.51 -36.39
C ASP A 320 -11.08 -6.46 -36.00
N ARG A 321 -10.56 -6.32 -34.78
CA ARG A 321 -9.55 -7.24 -34.22
C ARG A 321 -10.19 -8.33 -33.38
N TYR A 322 -9.73 -9.56 -33.60
CA TYR A 322 -10.16 -10.75 -32.90
C TYR A 322 -8.97 -11.47 -32.27
N VAL A 323 -9.20 -12.11 -31.12
CA VAL A 323 -8.24 -12.95 -30.42
C VAL A 323 -8.75 -14.38 -30.38
N ALA A 324 -7.87 -15.35 -30.63
CA ALA A 324 -8.23 -16.76 -30.65
C ALA A 324 -8.16 -17.37 -29.25
N THR A 325 -9.17 -18.17 -28.94
CA THR A 325 -9.21 -19.03 -27.76
C THR A 325 -8.50 -20.35 -28.06
N ARG A 326 -8.01 -21.06 -27.04
CA ARG A 326 -7.33 -22.35 -27.22
C ARG A 326 -8.23 -23.46 -27.78
N ASP A 327 -9.54 -23.34 -27.58
CA ASP A 327 -10.54 -24.23 -28.18
C ASP A 327 -10.91 -23.87 -29.63
N GLY A 328 -10.17 -22.94 -30.26
CA GLY A 328 -10.31 -22.61 -31.69
C GLY A 328 -11.41 -21.61 -32.04
N ARG A 329 -12.11 -21.06 -31.05
CA ARG A 329 -13.09 -19.96 -31.22
C ARG A 329 -12.39 -18.60 -31.18
N TRP A 330 -13.14 -17.56 -31.50
CA TRP A 330 -12.63 -16.19 -31.60
C TRP A 330 -13.47 -15.22 -30.78
N LEU A 331 -12.81 -14.24 -30.17
CA LEU A 331 -13.43 -13.15 -29.43
C LEU A 331 -13.04 -11.82 -30.03
N ARG A 332 -13.99 -10.90 -30.14
CA ARG A 332 -13.68 -9.53 -30.56
C ARG A 332 -12.86 -8.84 -29.45
N HIS A 333 -11.66 -8.37 -29.79
CA HIS A 333 -10.70 -7.84 -28.82
C HIS A 333 -11.30 -6.75 -27.92
N ASP A 334 -12.05 -5.80 -28.49
CA ASP A 334 -12.58 -4.65 -27.76
C ASP A 334 -13.75 -4.99 -26.81
N HIS A 335 -14.23 -6.24 -26.87
CA HIS A 335 -15.31 -6.73 -26.03
C HIS A 335 -14.83 -7.41 -24.75
N VAL A 336 -13.55 -7.75 -24.69
CA VAL A 336 -12.94 -8.51 -23.59
C VAL A 336 -11.78 -7.74 -22.96
N ARG A 337 -11.41 -8.15 -21.75
CA ARG A 337 -10.14 -7.79 -21.12
C ARG A 337 -9.21 -8.99 -21.21
N ILE A 338 -7.92 -8.71 -21.37
CA ILE A 338 -6.89 -9.72 -21.56
C ILE A 338 -5.84 -9.54 -20.47
N ALA A 339 -5.53 -10.62 -19.75
CA ALA A 339 -4.35 -10.75 -18.90
C ALA A 339 -3.33 -11.60 -19.65
N ARG A 340 -2.07 -11.17 -19.66
CA ARG A 340 -0.97 -11.84 -20.37
C ARG A 340 0.09 -12.30 -19.39
#